data_AF-A0A0G0H4K9-F1
#
_entry.id   AF-A0A0G0H4K9-F1
#
_cell.length_a   1.000
_cell.length_b   1.000
_cell.length_c   1.000
_cell.angle_alpha   90.00
_cell.angle_beta   90.00
_cell.angle_gamma   90.00
#
_symmetry.space_group_name_H-M   'P 1'
#
loop_
_entity.id
_entity.type
_entity.pdbx_description
1 polymer ?
#
loop_
_entity_poly.entity_id
_entity_poly.type
_entity_poly.pdbx_seq_one_letter_code
_entity_poly.pdbx_strand_id
1 'polypeptide(L)'
;MNTHYPKLTSQPCHKCGKNLILVNVTVAKVEGEYGEVTTSIYKCSDPACQKESEKELSQIVKRREKHEAAKQQRIDNQKERKRKK
;
A
#
# COMPACT_ATOMS: atom_id res chain seq x y z
N MET A 1 -11.61 21.23 -6.80
CA MET A 1 -10.59 21.07 -7.85
C MET A 1 -11.02 19.92 -8.75
N ASN A 2 -11.49 20.20 -9.98
CA ASN A 2 -11.85 19.14 -10.95
C ASN A 2 -10.59 18.68 -11.68
N THR A 3 -9.79 17.85 -11.02
CA THR A 3 -8.67 17.17 -11.68
C THR A 3 -9.20 15.97 -12.44
N HIS A 4 -9.02 15.97 -13.77
CA HIS A 4 -9.33 14.84 -14.62
C HIS A 4 -8.20 13.80 -14.53
N TYR A 5 -8.52 12.62 -13.99
CA TYR A 5 -7.68 11.43 -14.01
C TYR A 5 -8.21 10.44 -15.06
N PRO A 6 -7.36 9.61 -15.70
CA PRO A 6 -5.92 9.45 -15.49
C PRO A 6 -5.06 10.50 -16.22
N LYS A 7 -3.92 10.89 -15.62
CA LYS A 7 -2.96 11.81 -16.24
C LYS A 7 -1.58 11.15 -16.37
N LEU A 8 -1.02 11.12 -17.58
CA LEU A 8 0.37 10.70 -17.77
C LEU A 8 1.31 11.74 -17.15
N THR A 9 2.29 11.27 -16.39
CA THR A 9 3.28 12.11 -15.73
C THR A 9 4.65 11.93 -16.37
N SER A 10 5.54 12.89 -16.14
CA SER A 10 6.96 12.79 -16.53
C SER A 10 7.79 11.97 -15.55
N GLN A 11 7.20 11.47 -14.45
CA GLN A 11 7.93 10.67 -13.48
C GLN A 11 8.14 9.25 -14.02
N PRO A 12 9.38 8.74 -14.06
CA PRO A 12 9.65 7.39 -14.51
C PRO A 12 9.29 6.36 -13.42
N CYS A 13 8.85 5.18 -13.84
CA CYS A 13 8.65 4.03 -12.98
C CYS A 13 10.00 3.52 -12.48
N HIS A 14 10.12 3.32 -11.17
CA HIS A 14 11.34 2.83 -10.54
C HIS A 14 11.79 1.43 -11.00
N LYS A 15 10.91 0.64 -11.62
CA LYS A 15 11.23 -0.72 -12.11
C LYS A 15 11.63 -0.77 -13.58
N CYS A 16 10.81 -0.17 -14.47
CA CYS A 16 11.00 -0.29 -15.92
C CYS A 16 11.39 1.03 -16.61
N GLY A 17 11.47 2.14 -15.88
CA GLY A 17 11.80 3.45 -16.42
C GLY A 17 10.70 4.12 -17.24
N LYS A 18 9.62 3.42 -17.61
CA LYS A 18 8.48 4.02 -18.34
C LYS A 18 7.69 4.98 -17.46
N ASN A 19 7.03 5.95 -18.07
CA ASN A 19 6.28 7.00 -17.37
C ASN A 19 5.19 6.44 -16.44
N LEU A 20 4.96 7.11 -15.31
CA LEU A 20 3.87 6.81 -14.39
C LEU A 20 2.60 7.56 -14.82
N ILE A 21 1.46 6.91 -14.58
CA ILE A 21 0.12 7.45 -14.78
C ILE A 21 -0.43 7.77 -13.39
N LEU A 22 -0.72 9.04 -13.13
CA LEU A 22 -1.43 9.47 -11.93
C LEU A 22 -2.91 9.12 -12.10
N VAL A 23 -3.41 8.22 -11.25
CA VAL A 23 -4.78 7.69 -11.34
C VAL A 23 -5.72 8.29 -10.30
N ASN A 24 -5.20 8.78 -9.19
CA ASN A 24 -6.00 9.40 -8.15
C ASN A 24 -5.15 10.32 -7.27
N VAL A 25 -5.75 11.36 -6.73
CA VAL A 25 -5.21 12.17 -5.64
C VAL A 25 -6.31 12.38 -4.63
N THR A 26 -6.06 11.94 -3.40
CA THR A 26 -6.97 12.11 -2.27
C THR A 26 -6.35 13.07 -1.28
N VAL A 27 -7.07 14.14 -0.94
CA VAL A 27 -6.69 15.06 0.12
C VAL A 27 -7.56 14.75 1.33
N ALA A 28 -6.95 14.40 2.45
CA ALA A 28 -7.66 14.06 3.68
C ALA A 28 -6.99 14.71 4.89
N LYS A 29 -7.80 15.19 5.83
CA LYS A 29 -7.32 15.65 7.13
C LYS A 29 -7.19 14.43 8.05
N VAL A 30 -5.96 14.06 8.38
CA VAL A 30 -5.67 12.91 9.24
C VAL A 30 -5.55 13.39 10.68
N GLU A 31 -6.22 12.73 11.61
CA GLU A 31 -6.11 13.06 13.03
C GLU A 31 -4.66 12.87 13.51
N GLY A 32 -4.07 13.92 14.09
CA GLY A 32 -2.68 13.94 14.56
C GLY A 32 -1.69 14.63 13.60
N GLU A 33 -2.08 14.92 12.36
CA GLU A 33 -1.26 15.69 11.41
C GLU A 33 -1.62 17.18 11.47
N TYR A 34 -0.62 18.06 11.36
CA TYR A 34 -0.82 19.51 11.46
C TYR A 34 -1.57 20.10 10.25
N GLY A 35 -1.74 19.33 9.17
CA GLY A 35 -2.34 19.79 7.93
C GLY A 35 -3.04 18.69 7.12
N GLU A 36 -3.48 19.06 5.93
CA GLU A 36 -4.07 18.12 4.99
C GLU A 36 -3.00 17.22 4.37
N VAL A 37 -3.25 15.90 4.40
CA VAL A 37 -2.38 14.91 3.79
C VAL A 37 -2.88 14.61 2.39
N THR A 38 -1.99 14.79 1.41
CA THR A 38 -2.28 14.48 0.00
C THR A 38 -1.70 13.13 -0.37
N THR A 39 -2.56 12.15 -0.61
CA THR A 39 -2.20 10.82 -1.08
C THR A 39 -2.37 10.74 -2.59
N SER A 40 -1.27 10.56 -3.33
CA SER A 40 -1.30 10.39 -4.79
C SER A 40 -1.09 8.93 -5.17
N ILE A 41 -1.98 8.38 -5.99
CA ILE A 41 -1.90 7.00 -6.48
C ILE A 41 -1.40 7.00 -7.92
N TYR A 42 -0.31 6.27 -8.15
CA TYR A 42 0.31 6.13 -9.46
C TYR A 42 0.24 4.68 -9.95
N LYS A 43 0.16 4.50 -11.27
CA LYS A 43 0.31 3.21 -11.96
C LYS A 43 1.41 3.31 -13.03
N CYS A 44 2.10 2.22 -13.29
CA CYS A 44 3.01 2.18 -14.43
C CYS A 44 2.23 2.23 -15.75
N SER A 45 2.73 2.98 -16.74
CA SER A 45 2.20 2.95 -18.10
C SER A 45 2.46 1.62 -18.82
N ASP A 46 3.41 0.81 -18.35
CA ASP A 46 3.64 -0.54 -18.85
C ASP A 46 2.72 -1.55 -18.14
N PRO A 47 1.75 -2.18 -18.83
CA PRO A 47 0.89 -3.18 -18.22
C PRO A 47 1.65 -4.40 -17.69
N ALA A 48 2.76 -4.79 -18.33
CA ALA A 48 3.55 -5.93 -17.90
C ALA A 48 4.23 -5.64 -16.56
N CYS A 49 4.91 -4.50 -16.46
CA CYS A 49 5.56 -4.04 -15.23
C CYS A 49 4.54 -3.79 -14.10
N GLN A 50 3.38 -3.23 -14.43
CA GLN A 50 2.32 -3.00 -13.45
C GLN A 50 1.82 -4.33 -12.87
N LYS A 51 1.54 -5.32 -13.73
CA LYS A 51 1.03 -6.64 -13.32
C LYS A 51 2.02 -7.38 -12.43
N GLU A 52 3.31 -7.32 -12.74
CA GLU A 52 4.36 -7.91 -11.91
C GLU A 52 4.43 -7.25 -10.53
N SER A 53 4.37 -5.92 -10.49
CA SER A 53 4.37 -5.15 -9.24
C SER A 53 3.16 -5.45 -8.37
N GLU A 54 1.96 -5.54 -8.98
CA GLU A 54 0.73 -5.93 -8.28
C GLU A 54 0.83 -7.36 -7.71
N LYS A 55 1.45 -8.28 -8.45
CA LYS A 55 1.69 -9.66 -7.98
C LYS A 55 2.65 -9.68 -6.78
N GLU A 56 3.75 -8.95 -6.83
CA GLU A 56 4.69 -8.82 -5.70
C GLU A 56 4.01 -8.22 -4.47
N LEU A 57 3.28 -7.12 -4.64
CA LEU A 57 2.53 -6.47 -3.56
C LEU A 57 1.53 -7.43 -2.92
N SER A 58 0.78 -8.19 -3.72
CA SER A 58 -0.15 -9.21 -3.20
C SER A 58 0.56 -10.28 -2.39
N GLN A 59 1.76 -10.71 -2.81
CA GLN A 59 2.55 -11.68 -2.04
C GLN A 59 3.07 -11.11 -0.73
N ILE A 60 3.50 -9.85 -0.71
CA ILE A 60 3.96 -9.15 0.50
C ILE A 60 2.81 -9.03 1.49
N VAL A 61 1.62 -8.62 1.04
CA VAL A 61 0.41 -8.52 1.88
C VAL A 61 0.06 -9.88 2.49
N LYS A 62 0.00 -10.94 1.68
CA LYS A 62 -0.28 -12.30 2.16
C LYS A 62 0.75 -12.79 3.19
N ARG A 63 2.03 -12.47 2.99
CA ARG A 63 3.08 -12.82 3.96
C ARG A 63 2.91 -12.06 5.27
N ARG A 64 2.58 -10.76 5.19
CA ARG A 64 2.32 -9.92 6.36
C ARG A 64 1.13 -10.44 7.17
N GLU A 65 0.02 -10.74 6.52
CA GLU A 65 -1.18 -11.31 7.18
C GLU A 65 -0.88 -12.62 7.90
N LYS A 66 -0.14 -13.54 7.25
CA LYS A 66 0.29 -14.79 7.89
C LYS A 66 1.17 -14.56 9.11
N HIS A 67 2.10 -13.61 9.02
CA HIS A 67 2.98 -13.27 10.12
C HIS A 67 2.22 -12.61 11.29
N GLU A 68 1.27 -11.72 10.99
CA GLU A 68 0.42 -11.09 12.00
C GLU A 68 -0.49 -12.12 12.68
N ALA A 69 -1.10 -13.04 11.93
CA ALA A 69 -1.90 -14.13 12.49
C ALA A 69 -1.05 -15.04 13.41
N ALA A 70 0.15 -15.42 12.99
CA ALA A 70 1.05 -16.23 13.80
C ALA A 70 1.52 -15.49 15.06
N LYS A 71 1.77 -14.18 14.97
CA LYS A 71 2.10 -13.32 16.12
C LYS A 71 0.93 -13.27 17.10
N GLN A 72 -0.30 -13.10 16.60
CA GLN A 72 -1.50 -13.04 17.42
C GLN A 72 -1.72 -14.36 18.18
N GLN A 73 -1.60 -15.51 17.50
CA GLN A 73 -1.68 -16.82 18.16
C GLN A 73 -0.63 -16.99 19.28
N ARG A 74 0.61 -16.51 19.08
CA ARG A 74 1.64 -16.56 20.13
C ARG A 74 1.26 -15.71 21.34
N ILE A 75 0.68 -14.53 21.14
CA ILE A 75 0.23 -13.65 22.21
C ILE A 75 -0.92 -14.30 22.99
N ASP A 76 -1.89 -14.89 22.29
CA ASP A 76 -3.07 -15.50 22.91
C ASP A 76 -2.67 -16.74 23.74
N ASN A 77 -1.80 -17.60 23.21
CA ASN A 77 -1.24 -18.74 23.96
C ASN A 77 -0.47 -18.30 25.21
N GLN A 78 0.26 -17.17 25.16
CA GLN A 78 0.92 -16.63 26.35
C GLN A 78 -0.08 -16.10 27.38
N LYS A 79 -1.16 -15.44 26.95
CA LYS A 79 -2.22 -14.95 27.84
C LYS A 79 -2.93 -16.11 28.54
N GLU A 80 -3.27 -17.18 27.81
CA GLU A 80 -3.90 -18.37 28.40
C GLU A 80 -3.00 -19.04 29.45
N ARG A 81 -1.71 -19.20 29.15
CA ARG A 81 -0.74 -19.75 30.10
C ARG A 81 -0.63 -18.92 31.38
N LYS A 82 -0.71 -17.59 31.27
CA LYS A 82 -0.70 -16.68 32.44
C LYS A 82 -2.00 -16.72 33.25
N ARG A 83 -3.15 -17.06 32.65
CA ARG A 83 -4.44 -17.17 33.34
C ARG A 83 -4.62 -18.49 34.10
N LYS A 84 -3.91 -19.56 33.71
CA LYS A 84 -3.95 -20.89 34.32
C LYS A 84 -2.94 -21.08 35.46
N LYS A 85 -2.15 -20.06 35.79
CA LYS A 85 -1.10 -20.09 36.81
C LYS A 85 -1.47 -19.10 37.91
#